data_AF-A0A061SGD3-F1
#
_entry.id   AF-A0A061SGD3-F1
#
_cell.length_a   1.000
_cell.length_b   1.000
_cell.length_c   1.000
_cell.angle_alpha   90.00
_cell.angle_beta   90.00
_cell.angle_gamma   90.00
#
_symmetry.space_group_name_H-M   'P 1'
#
loop_
_entity.id
_entity.type
_entity.pdbx_description
1 polymer ?
#
loop_
_entity_poly.entity_id
_entity_poly.type
_entity_poly.pdbx_seq_one_letter_code
_entity_poly.pdbx_strand_id
1 'polypeptide(L)'
;MDPLQLLRDFTMRGELSSVTLSEKEVDFGDRYSFARSAITGYKSQKGTGQNYTLETVLFFLKNKNMQHTAYMKKARESKVSAVSFIDSQDLSNYLTGATDSSDYIDFASYERLGAAAGSHGQPPAKRPRPDGGAADDSLEAVPAPGSVEDSALQEVPRT
;
A
#
# COMPACT_ATOMS: atom_id res chain seq x y z
N MET A 1 12.71 11.58 -1.61
CA MET A 1 13.48 10.39 -1.19
C MET A 1 13.09 9.24 -2.08
N ASP A 2 14.03 8.32 -2.35
CA ASP A 2 13.75 7.08 -3.06
C ASP A 2 13.25 5.99 -2.07
N PRO A 3 12.21 5.21 -2.42
CA PRO A 3 11.62 4.23 -1.50
C PRO A 3 12.48 2.96 -1.31
N LEU A 4 13.40 2.64 -2.22
CA LEU A 4 14.32 1.50 -2.09
C LEU A 4 15.45 1.81 -1.10
N GLN A 5 16.03 3.01 -1.19
CA GLN A 5 16.95 3.60 -0.21
C GLN A 5 16.31 3.67 1.18
N LEU A 6 15.06 4.15 1.28
CA LEU A 6 14.34 4.20 2.55
C LEU A 6 14.13 2.79 3.13
N LEU A 7 13.69 1.84 2.31
CA LEU A 7 13.50 0.45 2.72
C LEU A 7 14.81 -0.24 3.17
N ARG A 8 15.95 0.09 2.55
CA ARG A 8 17.29 -0.31 3.02
C ARG A 8 17.60 0.27 4.39
N ASP A 9 17.42 1.57 4.60
CA ASP A 9 17.73 2.24 5.87
C ASP A 9 16.89 1.67 7.03
N PHE A 10 15.57 1.48 6.84
CA PHE A 10 14.69 0.79 7.80
C PHE A 10 15.11 -0.67 8.03
N THR A 11 15.60 -1.39 7.00
CA THR A 11 16.08 -2.77 7.13
C THR A 11 17.38 -2.84 7.95
N MET A 12 18.31 -1.92 7.72
CA MET A 12 19.59 -1.83 8.44
C MET A 12 19.42 -1.41 9.90
N ARG A 13 18.41 -0.56 10.21
CA ARG A 13 18.02 -0.22 11.60
C ARG A 13 17.27 -1.35 12.32
N GLY A 14 16.73 -2.33 11.59
CA GLY A 14 15.81 -3.35 12.13
C GLY A 14 14.36 -2.85 12.29
N GLU A 15 14.04 -1.64 11.85
CA GLU A 15 12.72 -1.00 11.95
C GLU A 15 11.73 -1.47 10.87
N LEU A 16 11.98 -2.62 10.23
CA LEU A 16 11.06 -3.24 9.26
C LEU A 16 9.64 -3.51 9.83
N SER A 17 9.51 -3.60 11.15
CA SER A 17 8.22 -3.69 11.86
C SER A 17 7.42 -2.38 11.85
N SER A 18 8.09 -1.24 11.70
CA SER A 18 7.47 0.09 11.53
C SER A 18 6.96 0.32 10.10
N VAL A 19 7.27 -0.58 9.15
CA VAL A 19 6.81 -0.51 7.76
C VAL A 19 5.50 -1.29 7.60
N THR A 20 4.39 -0.55 7.56
CA THR A 20 3.04 -1.08 7.38
C THR A 20 2.70 -1.18 5.90
N LEU A 21 2.06 -2.28 5.50
CA LEU A 21 1.55 -2.47 4.15
C LEU A 21 0.03 -2.34 4.19
N SER A 22 -0.46 -1.19 3.75
CA SER A 22 -1.88 -0.88 3.56
C SER A 22 -2.36 -1.42 2.20
N GLU A 23 -3.67 -1.42 1.94
CA GLU A 23 -4.22 -2.08 0.73
C GLU A 23 -3.70 -1.50 -0.60
N LYS A 24 -3.50 -0.17 -0.65
CA LYS A 24 -2.99 0.58 -1.79
C LYS A 24 -1.59 1.18 -1.58
N GLU A 25 -1.15 1.35 -0.34
CA GLU A 25 0.01 2.16 0.02
C GLU A 25 0.90 1.47 1.06
N VAL A 26 2.11 1.98 1.23
CA VAL A 26 3.16 1.43 2.08
C VAL A 26 3.66 2.56 2.96
N ASP A 27 3.43 2.43 4.26
CA ASP A 27 3.64 3.46 5.27
C ASP A 27 4.94 3.17 6.04
N PHE A 28 5.92 4.07 5.92
CA PHE A 28 7.26 3.95 6.52
C PHE A 28 7.31 4.78 7.81
N GLY A 29 6.67 4.26 8.86
CA GLY A 29 6.30 5.05 10.03
C GLY A 29 5.43 6.27 9.67
N ASP A 30 5.42 7.29 10.53
CA ASP A 30 4.59 8.49 10.38
C ASP A 30 5.12 9.54 9.37
N ARG A 31 6.13 9.24 8.54
CA ARG A 31 6.86 10.27 7.75
C ARG A 31 6.75 10.14 6.24
N TYR A 32 6.57 8.93 5.70
CA TYR A 32 6.51 8.71 4.26
C TYR A 32 5.54 7.57 3.92
N SER A 33 4.60 7.85 3.02
CA SER A 33 3.71 6.84 2.44
C SER A 33 3.91 6.80 0.93
N PHE A 34 3.98 5.60 0.35
CA PHE A 34 4.19 5.38 -1.09
C PHE A 34 3.18 4.38 -1.63
N ALA A 35 2.70 4.54 -2.87
CA ALA A 35 1.84 3.55 -3.51
C ALA A 35 2.54 2.16 -3.58
N ARG A 36 1.79 1.08 -3.32
CA ARG A 36 2.31 -0.31 -3.39
C ARG A 36 2.91 -0.66 -4.76
N SER A 37 2.29 -0.09 -5.80
CA SER A 37 2.65 -0.21 -7.21
C SER A 37 3.77 0.75 -7.64
N ALA A 38 4.33 1.56 -6.74
CA ALA A 38 5.51 2.37 -7.03
C ALA A 38 6.65 1.47 -7.48
N ILE A 39 7.15 1.69 -8.70
CA ILE A 39 8.39 1.08 -9.17
C ILE A 39 9.57 1.59 -8.34
N THR A 40 10.61 0.77 -8.22
CA THR A 40 11.90 1.13 -7.60
C THR A 40 12.98 1.31 -8.66
N GLY A 41 14.16 1.79 -8.27
CA GLY A 41 15.35 1.79 -9.15
C GLY A 41 15.90 0.41 -9.50
N TYR A 42 15.52 -0.66 -8.80
CA TYR A 42 16.10 -1.99 -9.01
C TYR A 42 15.43 -2.73 -10.18
N LYS A 43 16.22 -3.11 -11.18
CA LYS A 43 15.79 -3.85 -12.37
C LYS A 43 15.96 -5.36 -12.19
N SER A 44 14.91 -6.13 -12.44
CA SER A 44 14.94 -7.59 -12.41
C SER A 44 15.82 -8.18 -13.52
N GLN A 45 16.17 -9.46 -13.38
CA GLN A 45 16.95 -10.23 -14.36
C GLN A 45 18.27 -9.52 -14.72
N LYS A 46 19.04 -9.14 -13.70
CA LYS A 46 20.35 -8.49 -13.83
C LYS A 46 20.35 -7.29 -14.80
N GLY A 47 19.38 -6.39 -14.63
CA GLY A 47 19.25 -5.18 -15.46
C GLY A 47 18.45 -5.35 -16.76
N THR A 48 18.08 -6.58 -17.14
CA THR A 48 17.42 -6.91 -18.42
C THR A 48 15.89 -6.83 -18.34
N GLY A 49 15.33 -7.12 -17.17
CA GLY A 49 13.88 -7.19 -16.94
C GLY A 49 13.28 -5.87 -16.46
N GLN A 50 12.01 -5.94 -16.04
CA GLN A 50 11.25 -4.80 -15.50
C GLN A 50 11.76 -4.40 -14.10
N ASN A 51 11.54 -3.14 -13.73
CA ASN A 51 11.79 -2.64 -12.37
C ASN A 51 10.89 -3.34 -11.35
N TYR A 52 11.42 -3.71 -10.18
CA TYR A 52 10.60 -4.25 -9.10
C TYR A 52 9.73 -3.16 -8.46
N THR A 53 8.48 -3.51 -8.15
CA THR A 53 7.59 -2.67 -7.35
C THR A 53 7.93 -2.74 -5.86
N LEU A 54 7.58 -1.69 -5.13
CA LEU A 54 7.85 -1.56 -3.71
C LEU A 54 7.20 -2.70 -2.90
N GLU A 55 5.97 -3.11 -3.27
CA GLU A 55 5.33 -4.29 -2.68
C GLU A 55 6.13 -5.58 -2.87
N THR A 56 6.78 -5.77 -4.01
CA THR A 56 7.59 -6.98 -4.31
C THR A 56 8.82 -7.05 -3.41
N VAL A 57 9.52 -5.91 -3.25
CA VAL A 57 10.74 -5.83 -2.44
C VAL A 57 10.41 -5.95 -0.95
N LEU A 58 9.35 -5.28 -0.48
CA LEU A 58 8.89 -5.38 0.91
C LEU A 58 8.40 -6.80 1.24
N PHE A 59 7.64 -7.42 0.33
CA PHE A 59 7.15 -8.79 0.50
C PHE A 59 8.31 -9.81 0.47
N PHE A 60 9.36 -9.56 -0.31
CA PHE A 60 10.60 -10.35 -0.23
C PHE A 60 11.26 -10.23 1.15
N LEU A 61 11.51 -9.01 1.64
CA LEU A 61 12.11 -8.79 2.97
C LEU A 61 11.33 -9.44 4.11
N LYS A 62 10.00 -9.26 4.15
CA LYS A 62 9.13 -9.82 5.20
C LYS A 62 9.05 -11.36 5.15
N ASN A 63 9.54 -12.00 4.09
CA ASN A 63 9.59 -13.45 3.94
C ASN A 63 11.02 -14.00 3.72
N LYS A 64 12.09 -13.20 3.91
CA LYS A 64 13.48 -13.59 3.55
C LYS A 64 14.01 -14.85 4.23
N ASN A 65 13.42 -15.22 5.38
CA ASN A 65 13.77 -16.41 6.15
C ASN A 65 13.02 -17.68 5.68
N MET A 66 12.12 -17.57 4.70
CA MET A 66 11.38 -18.71 4.13
C MET A 66 12.09 -19.26 2.90
N GLN A 67 11.95 -20.56 2.64
CA GLN A 67 12.44 -21.17 1.40
C GLN A 67 11.78 -20.52 0.16
N HIS A 68 12.57 -20.33 -0.91
CA HIS A 68 12.12 -19.64 -2.12
C HIS A 68 10.84 -20.24 -2.74
N THR A 69 10.70 -21.57 -2.71
CA THR A 69 9.48 -22.27 -3.17
C THR A 69 8.22 -21.85 -2.41
N ALA A 70 8.32 -21.68 -1.09
CA ALA A 70 7.21 -21.21 -0.26
C ALA A 70 6.95 -19.71 -0.47
N TYR A 71 8.00 -18.90 -0.62
CA TYR A 71 7.89 -17.48 -1.01
C TYR A 71 7.14 -17.32 -2.35
N MET A 72 7.49 -18.07 -3.39
CA MET A 72 6.81 -17.99 -4.69
C MET A 72 5.34 -18.40 -4.62
N LYS A 73 4.98 -19.39 -3.78
CA LYS A 73 3.58 -19.74 -3.53
C LYS A 73 2.84 -18.58 -2.86
N LYS A 74 3.41 -18.05 -1.78
CA LYS A 74 2.83 -16.95 -0.99
C LYS A 74 2.70 -15.65 -1.79
N ALA A 75 3.63 -15.39 -2.73
CA ALA A 75 3.56 -14.26 -3.66
C ALA A 75 2.36 -14.39 -4.61
N ARG A 76 2.14 -15.58 -5.20
CA ARG A 76 0.94 -15.88 -6.01
C ARG A 76 -0.35 -15.75 -5.21
N GLU A 77 -0.37 -16.28 -3.98
CA GLU A 77 -1.51 -16.17 -3.06
C GLU A 77 -1.83 -14.70 -2.71
N SER A 78 -0.79 -13.86 -2.57
CA SER A 78 -0.92 -12.42 -2.30
C SER A 78 -1.14 -11.56 -3.56
N LYS A 79 -1.12 -12.17 -4.75
CA LYS A 79 -1.12 -11.51 -6.08
C LYS A 79 0.04 -10.50 -6.29
N VAL A 80 1.16 -10.71 -5.60
CA VAL A 80 2.38 -9.88 -5.69
C VAL A 80 3.35 -10.51 -6.69
N SER A 81 4.06 -9.70 -7.48
CA SER A 81 5.15 -10.20 -8.35
C SER A 81 6.26 -10.84 -7.50
N ALA A 82 6.81 -11.97 -7.95
CA ALA A 82 7.92 -12.62 -7.26
C ALA A 82 9.28 -12.04 -7.72
N VAL A 83 10.19 -11.82 -6.77
CA VAL A 83 11.62 -11.62 -7.07
C VAL A 83 12.16 -12.88 -7.76
N SER A 84 13.01 -12.71 -8.76
CA SER A 84 13.66 -13.82 -9.46
C SER A 84 14.84 -14.33 -8.64
N PHE A 85 15.00 -15.66 -8.59
CA PHE A 85 16.00 -16.32 -7.75
C PHE A 85 17.41 -15.75 -7.97
N ILE A 86 17.79 -15.47 -9.22
CA ILE A 86 19.09 -14.91 -9.61
C ILE A 86 19.36 -13.47 -9.11
N ASP A 87 18.31 -12.71 -8.79
CA ASP A 87 18.41 -11.35 -8.24
C ASP A 87 18.22 -11.35 -6.71
N SER A 88 17.54 -12.37 -6.16
CA SER A 88 17.13 -12.42 -4.75
C SER A 88 18.29 -12.31 -3.75
N GLN A 89 19.44 -12.89 -4.07
CA GLN A 89 20.62 -12.85 -3.20
C GLN A 89 21.32 -11.49 -3.22
N ASP A 90 21.42 -10.85 -4.40
CA ASP A 90 22.01 -9.50 -4.53
C ASP A 90 21.12 -8.43 -3.90
N LEU A 91 19.81 -8.49 -4.18
CA LEU A 91 18.80 -7.65 -3.56
C LEU A 91 18.79 -7.79 -2.02
N SER A 92 18.94 -9.01 -1.50
CA SER A 92 19.08 -9.25 -0.06
C SER A 92 20.36 -8.63 0.52
N ASN A 93 21.48 -8.73 -0.19
CA ASN A 93 22.76 -8.13 0.24
C ASN A 93 22.66 -6.60 0.28
N TYR A 94 22.09 -5.98 -0.75
CA TYR A 94 21.92 -4.53 -0.81
C TYR A 94 21.01 -4.01 0.31
N LEU A 95 19.84 -4.65 0.50
CA LEU A 95 18.88 -4.22 1.53
C LEU A 95 19.38 -4.45 2.96
N THR A 96 20.30 -5.39 3.18
CA THR A 96 20.98 -5.57 4.48
C THR A 96 22.24 -4.73 4.64
N GLY A 97 22.66 -3.99 3.60
CA GLY A 97 23.88 -3.18 3.61
C GLY A 97 25.18 -3.99 3.49
N ALA A 98 25.11 -5.26 3.10
CA ALA A 98 26.28 -6.07 2.77
C ALA A 98 26.90 -5.68 1.41
N THR A 99 26.11 -5.08 0.51
CA THR A 99 26.58 -4.34 -0.66
C THR A 99 26.05 -2.91 -0.62
N ASP A 100 26.90 -1.93 -0.89
CA ASP A 100 26.51 -0.50 -0.81
C ASP A 100 25.83 0.00 -2.10
N SER A 101 26.11 -0.66 -3.22
CA SER A 101 25.51 -0.46 -4.53
C SER A 101 25.31 -1.83 -5.23
N SER A 102 24.52 -1.83 -6.30
CA SER A 102 24.35 -2.96 -7.21
C SER A 102 24.22 -2.42 -8.64
N ASP A 103 24.88 -3.05 -9.61
CA ASP A 103 24.86 -2.67 -11.03
C ASP A 103 23.46 -2.70 -11.66
N TYR A 104 22.48 -3.26 -10.95
CA TYR A 104 21.09 -3.40 -11.41
C TYR A 104 20.16 -2.28 -10.89
N ILE A 105 20.70 -1.29 -10.16
CA ILE A 105 19.96 -0.13 -9.66
C ILE A 105 20.15 1.06 -10.61
N ASP A 106 19.18 1.26 -11.51
CA ASP A 106 19.20 2.33 -12.52
C ASP A 106 18.35 3.52 -12.03
N PHE A 107 18.95 4.32 -11.15
CA PHE A 107 18.32 5.54 -10.62
C PHE A 107 17.97 6.55 -11.73
N ALA A 108 18.75 6.62 -12.82
CA ALA A 108 18.51 7.56 -13.92
C ALA A 108 17.26 7.19 -14.74
N SER A 109 17.05 5.90 -14.97
CA SER A 109 15.82 5.36 -15.57
C SER A 109 14.63 5.50 -14.62
N TYR A 110 14.83 5.27 -13.32
CA TYR A 110 13.79 5.51 -12.31
C TYR A 110 13.36 6.98 -12.26
N GLU A 111 14.27 7.95 -12.24
CA GLU A 111 13.92 9.37 -12.20
C GLU A 111 13.13 9.80 -13.46
N ARG A 112 13.52 9.26 -14.62
CA ARG A 112 12.82 9.48 -15.91
C ARG A 112 11.45 8.82 -16.02
N LEU A 113 11.20 7.71 -15.31
CA LEU A 113 9.89 7.05 -15.21
C LEU A 113 9.07 7.56 -14.01
N GLY A 114 9.73 8.16 -13.02
CA GLY A 114 9.29 8.23 -11.63
C GLY A 114 9.07 9.65 -11.10
N ALA A 115 9.17 10.69 -11.92
CA ALA A 115 8.70 12.04 -11.59
C ALA A 115 7.22 12.09 -11.14
N ALA A 116 6.44 11.04 -11.44
CA ALA A 116 5.07 10.83 -10.97
C ALA A 116 4.94 10.20 -9.57
N ALA A 117 6.03 9.73 -8.94
CA ALA A 117 6.01 9.01 -7.67
C ALA A 117 6.52 9.85 -6.46
N GLY A 118 6.83 11.13 -6.67
CA GLY A 118 7.56 11.97 -5.70
C GLY A 118 6.80 13.15 -5.09
N SER A 119 5.48 13.27 -5.30
CA SER A 119 4.73 14.53 -5.06
C SER A 119 3.55 14.41 -4.08
N HIS A 120 3.67 13.58 -3.04
CA HIS A 120 2.76 13.60 -1.88
C HIS A 120 3.49 13.53 -0.52
N GLY A 121 4.31 14.56 -0.26
CA GLY A 121 4.63 14.95 1.11
C GLY A 121 3.41 15.59 1.78
N GLN A 122 2.39 14.81 2.10
CA GLN A 122 1.19 15.30 2.77
C GLN A 122 1.51 15.52 4.26
N PRO A 123 1.49 16.76 4.79
CA PRO A 123 1.61 16.97 6.23
C PRO A 123 0.37 16.36 6.92
N PRO A 124 0.50 15.83 8.15
CA PRO A 124 -0.56 15.06 8.79
C PRO A 124 -1.85 15.90 8.90
N ALA A 125 -2.86 15.50 8.13
CA ALA A 125 -4.17 16.14 8.12
C ALA A 125 -4.80 15.97 9.50
N LYS A 126 -4.76 17.05 10.30
CA LYS A 126 -5.25 17.09 11.68
C LYS A 126 -6.69 16.55 11.73
N ARG A 127 -6.88 15.39 12.35
CA ARG A 127 -8.20 14.81 12.60
C ARG A 127 -9.06 15.86 13.35
N PRO A 128 -10.14 16.40 12.76
CA PRO A 128 -11.09 17.19 13.52
C PRO A 128 -11.71 16.28 14.59
N ARG A 129 -11.91 16.80 15.80
CA ARG A 129 -12.58 16.03 16.86
C ARG A 129 -14.07 15.89 16.53
N PRO A 130 -14.68 14.71 16.79
CA PRO A 130 -16.14 14.60 16.83
C PRO A 130 -16.63 15.18 18.18
N ASP A 131 -17.04 16.44 18.15
CA ASP A 131 -17.65 17.20 19.25
C ASP A 131 -18.53 18.29 18.59
N GLY A 132 -19.75 18.60 19.03
CA GLY A 132 -20.49 18.05 20.17
C GLY A 132 -21.68 18.93 20.52
N GLY A 133 -22.83 18.70 19.85
CA GLY A 133 -24.08 19.45 20.05
C GLY A 133 -24.17 20.79 19.29
N ALA A 134 -25.28 21.54 19.37
CA ALA A 134 -26.67 21.22 19.77
C ALA A 134 -27.52 22.52 19.62
N ALA A 135 -28.84 22.39 19.32
CA ALA A 135 -29.80 23.51 19.25
C ALA A 135 -29.50 24.57 18.14
N ASP A 136 -30.39 25.44 17.65
CA ASP A 136 -31.85 25.68 17.69
C ASP A 136 -32.15 26.74 16.57
N ASP A 137 -33.35 27.11 16.10
CA ASP A 137 -34.78 26.76 16.28
C ASP A 137 -35.56 27.34 15.02
N SER A 138 -36.90 27.27 14.98
CA SER A 138 -37.83 28.05 14.14
C SER A 138 -37.99 27.60 12.67
N LEU A 139 -39.11 26.93 12.30
CA LEU A 139 -40.47 27.46 11.99
C LEU A 139 -40.54 28.16 10.61
N GLU A 140 -41.46 27.87 9.69
CA GLU A 140 -42.59 26.89 9.61
C GLU A 140 -42.62 26.30 8.14
N ALA A 141 -43.64 25.72 7.49
CA ALA A 141 -45.11 25.64 7.70
C ALA A 141 -45.75 24.37 7.09
N VAL A 142 -47.07 24.22 7.27
CA VAL A 142 -47.99 23.19 6.69
C VAL A 142 -49.07 23.85 5.80
N PRO A 143 -49.98 23.17 5.02
CA PRO A 143 -50.39 21.76 5.08
C PRO A 143 -50.65 21.02 3.71
N ALA A 144 -51.31 19.87 3.83
CA ALA A 144 -51.69 18.85 2.82
C ALA A 144 -52.93 19.29 1.94
N PRO A 145 -53.67 18.44 1.16
CA PRO A 145 -53.72 16.95 1.12
C PRO A 145 -53.80 16.27 -0.29
N GLY A 146 -53.84 14.93 -0.30
CA GLY A 146 -54.20 14.10 -1.46
C GLY A 146 -54.51 12.63 -1.08
N SER A 147 -55.60 12.08 -1.63
CA SER A 147 -56.17 10.73 -1.41
C SER A 147 -55.15 9.59 -1.33
N VAL A 148 -55.20 8.66 -0.36
CA VAL A 148 -56.18 7.56 -0.13
C VAL A 148 -56.36 6.56 -1.28
N GLU A 149 -56.04 5.30 -0.98
CA GLU A 149 -56.66 4.00 -1.35
C GLU A 149 -55.64 2.92 -0.95
N ASP A 150 -55.80 2.23 0.18
CA ASP A 150 -56.81 1.21 0.52
C ASP A 150 -56.59 -0.14 -0.17
N SER A 151 -56.12 -1.10 0.61
CA SER A 151 -56.30 -2.55 0.45
C SER A 151 -55.66 -3.24 1.66
N ALA A 152 -56.49 -3.60 2.65
CA ALA A 152 -56.08 -4.34 3.83
C ALA A 152 -56.53 -5.81 3.76
N LEU A 153 -56.00 -6.64 4.66
CA LEU A 153 -56.46 -8.00 4.98
C LEU A 153 -56.17 -9.06 3.87
N GLN A 154 -56.08 -10.36 4.16
CA GLN A 154 -56.14 -11.05 5.46
C GLN A 154 -55.22 -12.27 5.54
N GLU A 155 -54.97 -12.72 6.77
CA GLU A 155 -54.51 -14.08 7.09
C GLU A 155 -55.49 -15.16 6.59
N VAL A 156 -54.97 -16.35 6.22
CA VAL A 156 -55.52 -17.64 6.65
C VAL A 156 -54.45 -18.74 6.53
N PRO A 157 -54.32 -19.67 7.51
CA PRO A 157 -53.49 -20.86 7.41
C PRO A 157 -54.29 -22.12 6.98
N ARG A 158 -53.61 -23.29 7.00
CA ARG A 158 -54.02 -24.65 6.56
C ARG A 158 -53.69 -24.95 5.08
N THR A 159 -53.40 -26.20 4.70
CA THR A 159 -53.57 -27.48 5.44
C THR A 159 -52.24 -28.20 5.62
#